data_AF-A0A3C2DWF4-F1
#
_entry.id   AF-A0A3C2DWF4-F1
#
_cell.length_a   1.000
_cell.length_b   1.000
_cell.length_c   1.000
_cell.angle_alpha   90.00
_cell.angle_beta   90.00
_cell.angle_gamma   90.00
#
_symmetry.space_group_name_H-M   'P 1'
#
loop_
_entity.id
_entity.type
_entity.pdbx_description
1 polymer ?
#
loop_
_entity_poly.entity_id
_entity_poly.type
_entity_poly.pdbx_seq_one_letter_code
_entity_poly.pdbx_strand_id
1 'polypeptide(L)'
;MKVRKPGALTIIGLFSGAPLIFFSTVMFFNNFISAIIAELIMLLVFKGYEKKVSVFVTTGIYMPLSLPISVLFSLWLNGKSYEQLIANPTVSVLTSIGTVALAFAGSAIGIKIANELQKAGKLKPYGEDDNA
;
A
#
# COMPACT_ATOMS: atom_id res chain seq x y z
N MET A 1 8.70 -4.84 -5.77
CA MET A 1 9.43 -3.62 -5.35
C MET A 1 10.89 -3.73 -5.78
N LYS A 2 11.48 -2.62 -6.24
CA LYS A 2 12.90 -2.51 -6.68
C LYS A 2 13.86 -2.55 -5.49
N VAL A 3 13.48 -1.99 -4.35
CA VAL A 3 14.26 -2.01 -3.09
C VAL A 3 13.46 -2.85 -2.08
N ARG A 4 14.11 -3.86 -1.52
CA ARG A 4 13.51 -4.84 -0.60
C ARG A 4 14.18 -4.76 0.78
N LYS A 5 14.24 -3.54 1.31
CA LYS A 5 14.83 -3.25 2.64
C LYS A 5 13.73 -2.77 3.58
N PRO A 6 13.79 -3.11 4.88
CA PRO A 6 12.94 -2.50 5.90
C PRO A 6 12.99 -0.98 5.80
N GLY A 7 11.83 -0.31 5.81
CA GLY A 7 11.69 1.14 5.64
C GLY A 7 11.51 1.60 4.20
N ALA A 8 11.69 0.73 3.19
CA ALA A 8 11.55 1.12 1.79
C ALA A 8 10.11 1.54 1.46
N LEU A 9 9.09 0.88 2.03
CA LEU A 9 7.70 1.23 1.76
C LEU A 9 7.32 2.56 2.42
N THR A 10 7.79 2.82 3.63
CA THR A 10 7.59 4.10 4.34
C THR A 10 8.26 5.25 3.59
N ILE A 11 9.49 5.06 3.10
CA ILE A 11 10.19 6.10 2.31
C ILE A 11 9.45 6.35 0.99
N ILE A 12 9.05 5.30 0.28
CA ILE A 12 8.25 5.44 -0.94
C ILE A 12 6.94 6.16 -0.63
N GLY A 13 6.23 5.76 0.42
CA GLY A 13 4.99 6.39 0.88
C GLY A 13 5.18 7.87 1.23
N LEU A 14 6.28 8.24 1.88
CA LEU A 14 6.61 9.63 2.22
C LEU A 14 6.83 10.47 0.96
N PHE A 15 7.66 10.00 0.02
CA PHE A 15 7.97 10.76 -1.19
C PHE A 15 6.83 10.76 -2.21
N SER A 16 6.04 9.68 -2.30
CA SER A 16 4.80 9.67 -3.08
C SER A 16 3.71 10.52 -2.42
N GLY A 17 3.75 10.60 -1.09
CA GLY A 17 2.85 11.36 -0.24
C GLY A 17 3.11 12.86 -0.28
N ALA A 18 4.36 13.30 -0.31
CA ALA A 18 4.74 14.70 -0.12
C ALA A 18 4.04 15.67 -1.10
N PRO A 19 3.87 15.36 -2.40
CA PRO A 19 3.09 16.21 -3.31
C PRO A 19 1.62 16.35 -2.90
N LEU A 20 1.03 15.32 -2.25
CA LEU A 20 -0.36 15.36 -1.81
C LEU A 20 -0.60 16.39 -0.71
N ILE A 21 0.44 16.82 0.04
CA ILE A 21 0.31 17.87 1.07
C ILE A 21 -0.22 19.17 0.45
N PHE A 22 0.18 19.50 -0.78
CA PHE A 22 -0.28 20.69 -1.48
C PHE A 22 -1.74 20.62 -1.94
N PHE A 23 -2.29 19.40 -2.08
CA PHE A 23 -3.68 19.19 -2.51
C PHE A 23 -4.62 18.99 -1.32
N SER A 24 -4.22 18.15 -0.37
CA SER A 24 -4.97 17.85 0.83
C SER A 24 -4.05 17.17 1.84
N THR A 25 -3.83 17.84 2.97
CA THR A 25 -3.10 17.28 4.11
C THR A 25 -3.71 15.96 4.59
N VAL A 26 -5.02 15.79 4.45
CA VAL A 26 -5.73 14.54 4.81
C VAL A 26 -5.33 13.37 3.91
N MET A 27 -5.18 13.60 2.61
CA MET A 27 -4.74 12.54 1.69
C MET A 27 -3.29 12.13 1.93
N PHE A 28 -2.42 13.07 2.30
CA PHE A 28 -1.04 12.77 2.71
C PHE A 28 -1.02 11.83 3.91
N PHE A 29 -1.69 12.18 5.00
CA PHE A 29 -1.69 11.36 6.21
C PHE A 29 -2.31 9.98 5.97
N ASN A 30 -3.39 9.89 5.20
CA ASN A 30 -3.99 8.60 4.86
C ASN A 30 -3.00 7.69 4.11
N ASN A 31 -2.30 8.22 3.10
CA ASN A 31 -1.30 7.47 2.34
C ASN A 31 -0.10 7.07 3.21
N PHE A 32 0.44 8.02 3.98
CA PHE A 32 1.64 7.81 4.78
C PHE A 32 1.41 6.84 5.94
N ILE A 33 0.29 6.97 6.67
CA ILE A 33 -0.06 6.04 7.76
C ILE A 33 -0.36 4.65 7.21
N SER A 34 -1.06 4.55 6.06
CA SER A 34 -1.28 3.26 5.41
C SER A 34 0.04 2.58 5.02
N ALA A 35 1.03 3.36 4.57
CA ALA A 35 2.34 2.83 4.17
C ALA A 35 3.09 2.29 5.39
N ILE A 36 3.06 3.01 6.52
CA ILE A 36 3.66 2.59 7.78
C ILE A 36 2.99 1.31 8.29
N ILE A 37 1.66 1.25 8.31
CA ILE A 37 0.92 0.07 8.82
C ILE A 37 1.15 -1.13 7.91
N ALA A 38 1.11 -0.96 6.59
CA ALA A 38 1.39 -2.03 5.64
C ALA A 38 2.83 -2.56 5.79
N GLU A 39 3.80 -1.66 6.04
CA GLU A 39 5.18 -2.05 6.31
C GLU A 39 5.32 -2.78 7.65
N LEU A 40 4.67 -2.31 8.71
CA LEU A 40 4.64 -2.98 10.01
C LEU A 40 4.05 -4.40 9.91
N ILE A 41 2.91 -4.56 9.25
CA ILE A 41 2.29 -5.87 9.03
C ILE A 41 3.24 -6.77 8.25
N MET A 42 3.90 -6.23 7.23
CA MET A 42 4.88 -6.99 6.44
C MET A 42 6.07 -7.45 7.29
N LEU A 43 6.68 -6.54 8.06
CA LEU A 43 7.81 -6.86 8.92
C LEU A 43 7.42 -7.87 10.02
N LEU A 44 6.23 -7.73 10.61
CA LEU A 44 5.76 -8.61 11.68
C LEU A 44 5.36 -10.01 11.17
N VAL A 45 4.62 -10.09 10.06
CA VAL A 45 4.07 -11.36 9.55
C VAL A 45 5.09 -12.11 8.69
N PHE A 46 5.83 -11.40 7.84
CA PHE A 46 6.72 -12.02 6.86
C PHE A 46 8.21 -11.93 7.25
N LYS A 47 8.54 -11.27 8.37
CA LYS A 47 9.91 -11.09 8.88
C LYS A 47 10.88 -10.47 7.86
N GLY A 48 10.36 -9.73 6.88
CA GLY A 48 11.17 -9.05 5.87
C GLY A 48 10.68 -9.24 4.44
N TYR A 49 11.38 -8.57 3.52
CA TYR A 49 11.05 -8.51 2.09
C TYR A 49 11.61 -9.67 1.26
N GLU A 50 11.96 -10.78 1.92
CA GLU A 50 12.52 -11.94 1.24
C GLU A 50 11.47 -12.47 0.23
N LYS A 51 10.38 -13.09 0.66
CA LYS A 51 9.55 -13.83 -0.31
C LYS A 51 8.78 -12.92 -1.30
N LYS A 52 8.68 -13.36 -2.57
CA LYS A 52 7.82 -12.70 -3.59
C LYS A 52 6.36 -12.60 -3.12
N VAL A 53 5.90 -13.59 -2.35
CA VAL A 53 4.57 -13.61 -1.71
C VAL A 53 4.41 -12.49 -0.70
N SER A 54 5.44 -12.17 0.10
CA SER A 54 5.41 -11.05 1.04
C SER A 54 5.15 -9.74 0.30
N VAL A 55 5.87 -9.51 -0.80
CA VAL A 55 5.69 -8.30 -1.63
C VAL A 55 4.28 -8.22 -2.23
N PHE A 56 3.73 -9.35 -2.69
CA PHE A 56 2.37 -9.42 -3.23
C PHE A 56 1.33 -9.06 -2.17
N VAL A 57 1.41 -9.71 -1.01
CA VAL A 57 0.46 -9.53 0.09
C VAL A 57 0.53 -8.11 0.65
N THR A 58 1.72 -7.56 0.85
CA THR A 58 1.90 -6.20 1.37
C THR A 58 1.35 -5.12 0.44
N THR A 59 1.63 -5.24 -0.86
CA THR A 59 1.09 -4.28 -1.84
C THR A 59 -0.41 -4.45 -2.06
N GLY A 60 -0.93 -5.68 -1.98
CA GLY A 60 -2.36 -5.96 -2.04
C GLY A 60 -3.13 -5.44 -0.82
N ILE A 61 -2.53 -5.45 0.37
CA ILE A 61 -3.17 -5.01 1.62
C ILE A 61 -3.05 -3.49 1.85
N TYR A 62 -2.04 -2.83 1.27
CA TYR A 62 -1.83 -1.39 1.40
C TYR A 62 -3.05 -0.54 0.98
N MET A 63 -3.68 -0.87 -0.14
CA MET A 63 -4.84 -0.11 -0.64
C MET A 63 -6.11 -0.34 0.21
N PRO A 64 -6.49 -1.58 0.54
CA PRO A 64 -7.60 -1.87 1.45
C PRO A 64 -7.44 -1.24 2.82
N LEU A 65 -6.21 -1.14 3.36
CA LEU A 65 -5.93 -0.45 4.62
C LEU A 65 -6.21 1.05 4.56
N SER A 66 -6.06 1.68 3.39
CA SER A 66 -6.33 3.12 3.25
C SER A 66 -7.81 3.46 3.45
N LEU A 67 -8.73 2.51 3.26
CA LEU A 67 -10.16 2.72 3.48
C LEU A 67 -10.52 2.93 4.97
N PRO A 68 -10.25 2.00 5.90
CA PRO A 68 -10.53 2.21 7.31
C PRO A 68 -9.72 3.36 7.90
N ILE A 69 -8.47 3.57 7.44
CA ILE A 69 -7.65 4.72 7.87
C ILE A 69 -8.30 6.03 7.44
N SER A 70 -8.79 6.13 6.19
CA SER A 70 -9.54 7.29 5.70
C SER A 70 -10.78 7.59 6.54
N VAL A 71 -11.54 6.55 6.91
CA VAL A 71 -12.73 6.70 7.75
C VAL A 71 -12.36 7.16 9.15
N LEU A 72 -11.36 6.55 9.79
CA LEU A 72 -10.84 6.94 11.11
C LEU A 72 -10.37 8.40 11.11
N PHE A 73 -9.59 8.79 10.11
CA PHE A 73 -9.03 10.12 10.01
C PHE A 73 -10.10 11.18 9.66
N SER A 74 -11.09 10.81 8.84
CA SER A 74 -12.22 11.68 8.51
C SER A 74 -13.20 11.84 9.67
N LEU A 75 -13.39 10.80 10.49
CA LEU A 75 -14.10 10.91 11.77
C LEU A 75 -13.38 11.87 12.72
N TRP A 76 -12.05 11.73 12.81
CA TRP A 76 -11.22 12.53 13.71
C TRP A 76 -11.15 14.01 13.31
N LEU A 77 -11.09 14.31 12.00
CA LEU A 77 -10.95 15.69 11.50
C LEU A 77 -12.24 16.37 11.06
N ASN A 78 -13.19 15.63 10.48
CA ASN A 78 -14.37 16.19 9.83
C ASN A 78 -15.70 15.77 10.48
N GLY A 79 -15.71 14.76 11.37
CA GLY A 79 -16.91 14.30 12.09
C GLY A 79 -18.08 13.75 11.25
N LYS A 80 -18.00 13.81 9.91
CA LYS A 80 -19.14 13.62 8.99
C LYS A 80 -19.10 12.35 8.12
N SER A 81 -17.96 11.65 8.02
CA SER A 81 -17.83 10.51 7.09
C SER A 81 -18.68 9.28 7.45
N TYR A 82 -19.07 9.14 8.73
CA TYR A 82 -19.83 7.96 9.17
C TYR A 82 -21.27 7.96 8.63
N GLU A 83 -21.87 9.14 8.45
CA GLU A 83 -23.25 9.25 7.97
C GLU A 83 -23.41 8.76 6.53
N GLN A 84 -22.42 9.00 5.66
CA GLN A 84 -22.45 8.50 4.28
C GLN A 84 -22.25 6.98 4.18
N LEU A 85 -21.45 6.40 5.09
CA LEU A 85 -21.24 4.96 5.16
C LEU A 85 -22.49 4.22 5.66
N ILE A 86 -23.19 4.79 6.65
CA ILE A 86 -24.46 4.26 7.16
C ILE A 86 -25.60 4.51 6.18
N ALA A 87 -25.60 5.63 5.46
CA ALA A 87 -26.66 5.97 4.51
C ALA A 87 -26.70 5.04 3.28
N ASN A 88 -25.55 4.50 2.85
CA ASN A 88 -25.47 3.62 1.69
C ASN A 88 -24.56 2.39 1.94
N PRO A 89 -24.96 1.48 2.84
CA PRO A 89 -24.13 0.37 3.29
C PRO A 89 -23.77 -0.59 2.13
N THR A 90 -24.70 -0.81 1.20
CA THR A 90 -24.47 -1.65 0.01
C THR A 90 -23.35 -1.11 -0.87
N VAL A 91 -23.33 0.21 -1.09
CA VAL A 91 -22.29 0.87 -1.90
C VAL A 91 -20.95 0.80 -1.18
N SER A 92 -20.92 1.02 0.14
CA SER A 92 -19.70 0.91 0.93
C SER A 92 -19.08 -0.49 0.87
N VAL A 93 -19.90 -1.54 1.03
CA VAL A 93 -19.45 -2.94 0.95
C VAL A 93 -18.94 -3.27 -0.45
N LEU A 94 -19.69 -2.92 -1.50
CA LEU A 94 -19.26 -3.15 -2.89
C LEU A 94 -17.96 -2.42 -3.23
N THR A 95 -17.82 -1.17 -2.78
CA THR A 95 -16.62 -0.37 -3.02
C THR A 95 -15.42 -0.98 -2.30
N SER A 96 -15.61 -1.45 -1.06
CA SER A 96 -14.57 -2.11 -0.28
C SER A 96 -14.09 -3.40 -0.95
N ILE A 97 -15.02 -4.25 -1.41
CA ILE A 97 -14.71 -5.47 -2.16
C ILE A 97 -13.99 -5.12 -3.46
N GLY A 98 -14.47 -4.11 -4.20
CA GLY A 98 -13.84 -3.64 -5.43
C GLY A 98 -12.42 -3.12 -5.20
N THR A 99 -12.19 -2.35 -4.14
CA THR A 99 -10.84 -1.87 -3.77
C THR A 99 -9.91 -3.03 -3.46
N VAL A 100 -10.37 -4.03 -2.72
CA VAL A 100 -9.59 -5.24 -2.44
C VAL A 100 -9.23 -5.97 -3.73
N ALA A 101 -10.22 -6.25 -4.59
CA ALA A 101 -9.99 -6.94 -5.85
C ALA A 101 -8.99 -6.19 -6.76
N LEU A 102 -9.16 -4.87 -6.90
CA LEU A 102 -8.26 -4.03 -7.68
C LEU A 102 -6.86 -3.96 -7.09
N ALA A 103 -6.72 -3.91 -5.77
CA ALA A 103 -5.41 -3.88 -5.12
C ALA A 103 -4.61 -5.16 -5.38
N PHE A 104 -5.26 -6.32 -5.27
CA PHE A 104 -4.63 -7.59 -5.60
C PHE A 104 -4.33 -7.74 -7.10
N ALA A 105 -5.23 -7.30 -7.97
CA ALA A 105 -4.98 -7.27 -9.41
C ALA A 105 -3.79 -6.37 -9.79
N GLY A 106 -3.74 -5.15 -9.23
CA GLY A 106 -2.64 -4.21 -9.42
C GLY A 106 -1.32 -4.75 -8.90
N SER A 107 -1.33 -5.42 -7.75
CA SER A 107 -0.15 -6.11 -7.22
C SER A 107 0.35 -7.22 -8.17
N ALA A 108 -0.56 -8.04 -8.71
CA ALA A 108 -0.21 -9.12 -9.65
C ALA A 108 0.45 -8.55 -10.93
N ILE A 109 -0.14 -7.48 -11.48
CA ILE A 109 0.42 -6.79 -12.65
C ILE A 109 1.79 -6.20 -12.32
N GLY A 110 1.94 -5.55 -11.16
CA GLY A 110 3.21 -4.98 -10.70
C GLY A 110 4.32 -6.03 -10.59
N ILE A 111 4.00 -7.25 -10.14
CA ILE A 111 4.94 -8.37 -10.11
C ILE A 111 5.30 -8.84 -11.52
N LYS A 112 4.34 -8.90 -12.44
CA LYS A 112 4.58 -9.27 -13.84
C LYS A 112 5.54 -8.28 -14.50
N ILE A 113 5.30 -6.97 -14.32
CA ILE A 113 6.19 -5.91 -14.80
C ILE A 113 7.58 -6.03 -14.17
N ALA A 114 7.67 -6.27 -12.86
CA ALA A 114 8.95 -6.43 -12.18
C ALA A 114 9.75 -7.62 -12.73
N ASN A 115 9.09 -8.75 -13.05
CA ASN A 115 9.74 -9.90 -13.65
C ASN A 115 10.24 -9.60 -15.08
N GLU A 116 9.45 -8.89 -15.90
CA GLU A 116 9.89 -8.49 -17.24
C GLU A 116 11.08 -7.52 -17.20
N LEU A 117 11.09 -6.58 -16.24
CA LEU A 117 12.24 -5.70 -16.01
C LEU A 117 13.48 -6.45 -15.53
N GLN A 118 13.32 -7.53 -14.77
CA GLN A 118 14.43 -8.42 -14.39
C GLN A 118 14.99 -9.16 -15.61
N LYS A 119 14.13 -9.73 -16.46
CA LYS A 119 14.56 -10.40 -17.69
C LYS A 119 15.30 -9.45 -18.64
N ALA A 120 14.88 -8.19 -18.71
CA ALA A 120 15.54 -7.15 -19.51
C ALA A 120 16.84 -6.61 -18.87
N GLY A 121 17.28 -7.12 -17.72
CA GLY A 121 18.47 -6.67 -17.00
C GLY A 121 18.35 -5.27 -16.38
N LYS A 122 17.13 -4.70 -16.30
CA LYS A 122 16.88 -3.36 -15.73
C LYS A 122 16.54 -3.38 -14.24
N LEU A 123 16.41 -4.57 -13.66
CA LEU A 123 16.12 -4.78 -12.23
C LEU A 123 16.97 -5.96 -11.71
N LYS A 124 17.62 -5.79 -10.55
CA LYS A 124 18.44 -6.87 -9.95
C LYS A 124 17.57 -8.10 -9.59
N PRO A 125 18.10 -9.34 -9.72
CA PRO A 125 17.45 -10.56 -9.27
C PRO A 125 17.16 -10.58 -7.77
N TYR A 126 16.33 -11.53 -7.37
CA TYR A 126 15.92 -11.71 -5.99
C TYR A 126 16.98 -12.49 -5.18
N GLY A 127 17.39 -11.99 -4.01
CA GLY A 127 18.26 -12.73 -3.07
C GLY A 127 19.76 -12.58 -3.30
N GLU A 128 20.20 -11.73 -4.23
CA GLU A 128 21.57 -11.24 -4.23
C GLU A 128 21.68 -10.13 -3.18
N ASP A 129 21.90 -10.53 -1.93
CA ASP A 129 22.65 -9.69 -1.02
C ASP A 129 24.02 -9.48 -1.66
N ASP A 130 24.41 -8.20 -1.79
CA ASP A 130 25.78 -7.81 -2.11
C ASP A 130 26.70 -8.39 -1.03
N ASN A 131 27.23 -9.59 -1.27
CA ASN A 131 28.58 -9.93 -0.86
C ASN A 131 29.52 -9.33 -1.91
N ALA A 132 29.69 -8.01 -1.88
CA ALA A 132 30.75 -7.28 -2.55
C ALA A 132 31.16 -6.09 -1.68
#